data_AF-A0A4P7GPC2-F1
#
_entry.id   AF-A0A4P7GPC2-F1
#
_cell.length_a   1.000
_cell.length_b   1.000
_cell.length_c   1.000
_cell.angle_alpha   90.00
_cell.angle_beta   90.00
_cell.angle_gamma   90.00
#
_symmetry.space_group_name_H-M   'P 1'
#
loop_
_entity.id
_entity.type
_entity.pdbx_description
1 polymer ?
#
loop_
_entity_poly.entity_id
_entity_poly.type
_entity_poly.pdbx_seq_one_letter_code
_entity_poly.pdbx_strand_id
1 'polypeptide(L)'
;MTWNAFHSRGEILRAVTVAADARRDGSLPLDVDGVRHVFADELELLGALQLRWHTRLAGRIERELMSQPLDLEAAVVRAWQQTAEDLPGIRAIIDQHRAHPLDDAMAEAMGTATAKEHTLLAVMAGRAGTLDTGAAAVGAAIEGRARATRRPGRSPRHLGNPRLLDRIRAVLAA
;
A
#
# COMPACT_ATOMS: atom_id res chain seq x y z
N MET A 1 -18.59 -23.74 -18.41
CA MET A 1 -17.31 -23.58 -17.67
C MET A 1 -17.21 -22.13 -17.25
N THR A 2 -17.29 -21.84 -15.95
CA THR A 2 -17.39 -20.49 -15.42
C THR A 2 -16.01 -19.84 -15.31
N TRP A 3 -15.90 -18.58 -15.74
CA TRP A 3 -14.74 -17.70 -15.57
C TRP A 3 -14.08 -17.79 -14.18
N ASN A 4 -14.92 -17.96 -13.14
CA ASN A 4 -14.51 -18.15 -11.75
C ASN A 4 -13.63 -19.38 -11.49
N ALA A 5 -13.61 -20.38 -12.39
CA ALA A 5 -12.77 -21.56 -12.24
C ALA A 5 -11.28 -21.29 -12.55
N PHE A 6 -10.98 -20.20 -13.29
CA PHE A 6 -9.62 -19.93 -13.77
C PHE A 6 -8.96 -18.68 -13.17
N HIS A 7 -9.71 -17.78 -12.53
CA HIS A 7 -9.14 -16.56 -11.93
C HIS A 7 -9.61 -16.37 -10.49
N SER A 8 -8.67 -16.47 -9.56
CA SER A 8 -8.92 -16.19 -8.14
C SER A 8 -8.98 -14.68 -7.87
N ARG A 9 -9.73 -14.26 -6.85
CA ARG A 9 -9.75 -12.87 -6.35
C ARG A 9 -8.34 -12.33 -6.10
N GLY A 10 -7.42 -13.19 -5.64
CA GLY A 10 -6.02 -12.83 -5.44
C GLY A 10 -5.25 -12.55 -6.73
N GLU A 11 -5.52 -13.27 -7.82
CA GLU A 11 -4.90 -13.02 -9.14
C GLU A 11 -5.35 -11.69 -9.73
N ILE A 12 -6.65 -11.41 -9.65
CA ILE A 12 -7.21 -10.14 -10.13
C ILE A 12 -6.65 -8.98 -9.29
N LEU A 13 -6.59 -9.11 -7.96
CA LEU A 13 -5.98 -8.07 -7.12
C LEU A 13 -4.48 -7.86 -7.42
N ARG A 14 -3.75 -8.92 -7.82
CA ARG A 14 -2.37 -8.78 -8.31
C ARG A 14 -2.31 -8.01 -9.64
N ALA A 15 -3.16 -8.35 -10.59
CA ALA A 15 -3.25 -7.65 -11.88
C ALA A 15 -3.62 -6.17 -11.70
N VAL A 16 -4.60 -5.86 -10.85
CA VAL A 16 -4.96 -4.49 -10.46
C VAL A 16 -3.77 -3.75 -9.87
N THR A 17 -3.00 -4.39 -8.98
CA THR A 17 -1.83 -3.74 -8.37
C THR A 17 -0.79 -3.39 -9.44
N VAL A 18 -0.51 -4.30 -10.36
CA VAL A 18 0.41 -4.06 -11.48
C VAL A 18 -0.08 -2.91 -12.36
N ALA A 19 -1.37 -2.88 -12.69
CA ALA A 19 -1.96 -1.80 -13.48
C ALA A 19 -1.89 -0.44 -12.74
N ALA A 20 -2.22 -0.41 -11.45
CA ALA A 20 -2.14 0.79 -10.63
C ALA A 20 -0.70 1.32 -10.56
N ASP A 21 0.29 0.45 -10.33
CA ASP A 21 1.70 0.83 -10.22
C ASP A 21 2.30 1.31 -11.54
N ALA A 22 1.77 0.84 -12.68
CA ALA A 22 2.14 1.30 -14.01
C ALA A 22 1.58 2.71 -14.31
N ARG A 23 0.33 2.98 -13.93
CA ARG A 23 -0.36 4.25 -14.22
C ARG A 23 0.01 5.36 -13.25
N ARG A 24 -0.05 5.09 -11.95
CA ARG A 24 0.17 6.04 -10.84
C ARG A 24 -0.62 7.35 -10.98
N ASP A 25 -1.79 7.29 -11.62
CA ASP A 25 -2.64 8.44 -11.90
C ASP A 25 -3.75 8.64 -10.84
N GLY A 26 -3.83 7.73 -9.85
CA GLY A 26 -4.85 7.76 -8.81
C GLY A 26 -6.21 7.19 -9.22
N SER A 27 -6.35 6.70 -10.45
CA SER A 27 -7.60 6.08 -10.93
C SER A 27 -7.72 4.61 -10.52
N LEU A 28 -8.93 4.17 -10.16
CA LEU A 28 -9.22 2.75 -9.93
C LEU A 28 -9.11 1.97 -11.25
N PRO A 29 -8.31 0.89 -11.34
CA PRO A 29 -8.15 0.07 -12.55
C PRO A 29 -9.37 -0.82 -12.86
N LEU A 30 -10.54 -0.21 -13.08
CA LEU A 30 -11.81 -0.91 -13.36
C LEU A 30 -11.83 -1.63 -14.72
N ASP A 31 -10.91 -1.28 -15.60
CA ASP A 31 -10.72 -1.86 -16.93
C ASP A 31 -9.86 -3.13 -16.91
N VAL A 32 -9.29 -3.52 -15.77
CA VAL A 32 -8.57 -4.79 -15.64
C VAL A 32 -9.56 -5.96 -15.72
N ASP A 33 -9.25 -6.92 -16.60
CA ASP A 33 -10.07 -8.11 -16.81
C ASP A 33 -10.40 -8.83 -15.49
N GLY A 34 -11.69 -9.14 -15.29
CA GLY A 34 -12.16 -9.83 -14.10
C GLY A 34 -12.49 -8.92 -12.90
N VAL A 35 -12.11 -7.64 -12.90
CA VAL A 35 -12.40 -6.73 -11.77
C VAL A 35 -13.90 -6.64 -11.50
N ARG A 36 -14.71 -6.31 -12.51
CA ARG A 36 -16.17 -6.19 -12.39
C ARG A 36 -16.89 -7.50 -12.08
N HIS A 37 -16.20 -8.64 -12.17
CA HIS A 37 -16.75 -9.94 -11.79
C HIS A 37 -16.44 -10.32 -10.34
N VAL A 38 -15.37 -9.75 -9.76
CA VAL A 38 -14.88 -10.10 -8.42
C VAL A 38 -15.21 -9.04 -7.37
N PHE A 39 -15.26 -7.78 -7.77
CA PHE A 39 -15.61 -6.67 -6.90
C PHE A 39 -16.94 -6.10 -7.39
N ALA A 40 -17.89 -5.97 -6.47
CA ALA A 40 -19.24 -5.48 -6.73
C ALA A 40 -19.23 -4.03 -7.21
N ASP A 41 -18.35 -3.21 -6.64
CA ASP A 41 -18.24 -1.78 -6.91
C ASP A 41 -16.82 -1.23 -6.64
N GLU A 42 -16.66 0.07 -6.91
CA GLU A 42 -15.45 0.85 -6.65
C GLU A 42 -15.04 0.82 -5.18
N LEU A 43 -16.00 0.83 -4.26
CA LEU A 43 -15.75 0.84 -2.82
C LEU A 43 -15.16 -0.49 -2.35
N GLU A 44 -15.65 -1.62 -2.87
CA GLU A 44 -15.12 -2.95 -2.55
C GLU A 44 -13.69 -3.12 -3.09
N LEU A 45 -13.42 -2.64 -4.31
CA LEU A 45 -12.08 -2.65 -4.86
C LEU A 45 -11.13 -1.77 -4.04
N LEU A 46 -11.55 -0.55 -3.71
CA LEU A 46 -10.78 0.38 -2.89
C LEU A 46 -10.49 -0.20 -1.51
N GLY A 47 -11.46 -0.84 -0.87
CA GLY A 47 -11.28 -1.55 0.40
C GLY A 47 -10.23 -2.68 0.31
N ALA A 48 -10.21 -3.44 -0.78
CA ALA A 48 -9.18 -4.46 -1.01
C ALA A 48 -7.77 -3.85 -1.19
N LEU A 49 -7.66 -2.71 -1.87
CA LEU A 49 -6.40 -1.97 -2.03
C LEU A 49 -5.93 -1.37 -0.71
N GLN A 50 -6.84 -0.81 0.10
CA GLN A 50 -6.56 -0.33 1.45
C GLN A 50 -6.06 -1.44 2.36
N LEU A 51 -6.71 -2.62 2.35
CA LEU A 51 -6.26 -3.77 3.13
C LEU A 51 -4.84 -4.19 2.72
N ARG A 52 -4.57 -4.27 1.40
CA ARG A 52 -3.24 -4.60 0.89
C ARG A 52 -2.17 -3.59 1.34
N TRP A 53 -2.48 -2.30 1.27
CA TRP A 53 -1.63 -1.23 1.79
C TRP A 53 -1.38 -1.40 3.30
N HIS A 54 -2.43 -1.56 4.09
CA HIS A 54 -2.35 -1.69 5.54
C HIS A 54 -1.53 -2.91 5.97
N THR A 55 -1.79 -4.09 5.39
CA THR A 55 -1.02 -5.30 5.69
C THR A 55 0.46 -5.16 5.31
N ARG A 56 0.76 -4.50 4.17
CA ARG A 56 2.16 -4.26 3.76
C ARG A 56 2.85 -3.31 4.75
N LEU A 57 2.17 -2.23 5.13
CA LEU A 57 2.67 -1.21 6.04
C LEU A 57 2.93 -1.78 7.44
N ALA A 58 1.96 -2.46 8.03
CA ALA A 58 2.08 -3.07 9.36
C ALA A 58 3.28 -4.03 9.42
N GLY A 59 3.38 -4.96 8.46
CA GLY A 59 4.51 -5.89 8.41
C GLY A 59 5.85 -5.20 8.13
N ARG A 60 5.87 -4.05 7.43
CA ARG A 60 7.10 -3.25 7.22
C ARG A 60 7.53 -2.58 8.52
N ILE A 61 6.57 -1.99 9.25
CA ILE A 61 6.81 -1.36 10.56
C ILE A 61 7.39 -2.37 11.52
N GLU A 62 6.77 -3.54 11.68
CA GLU A 62 7.25 -4.60 12.57
C GLU A 62 8.72 -4.98 12.27
N ARG A 63 9.07 -5.18 10.99
CA ARG A 63 10.44 -5.49 10.58
C ARG A 63 11.42 -4.34 10.86
N GLU A 64 11.04 -3.10 10.56
CA GLU A 64 11.90 -1.94 10.82
C GLU A 64 12.14 -1.74 12.32
N LEU A 65 11.11 -1.92 13.16
CA LEU A 65 11.22 -1.81 14.62
C LEU A 65 12.13 -2.89 15.22
N MET A 66 12.09 -4.13 14.69
CA MET A 66 13.02 -5.17 15.09
C MET A 66 14.48 -4.82 14.75
N SER A 67 14.70 -4.07 13.67
CA SER A 67 16.04 -3.68 13.22
C SER A 67 16.60 -2.43 13.90
N GLN A 68 15.73 -1.49 14.32
CA GLN A 68 16.10 -0.18 14.85
C GLN A 68 15.26 0.18 16.09
N PRO A 69 15.45 -0.53 17.22
CA PRO A 69 14.57 -0.41 18.37
C PRO A 69 14.71 0.91 19.15
N LEU A 70 15.76 1.70 18.90
CA LEU A 70 16.05 2.92 19.65
C LEU A 70 15.40 4.19 19.07
N ASP A 71 14.88 4.12 17.83
CA ASP A 71 14.18 5.24 17.18
C ASP A 71 12.93 4.73 16.46
N LEU A 72 11.89 4.49 17.25
CA LEU A 72 10.62 3.92 16.79
C LEU A 72 9.93 4.81 15.75
N GLU A 73 9.97 6.12 15.95
CA GLU A 73 9.33 7.07 15.05
C GLU A 73 10.04 7.13 13.69
N ALA A 74 11.38 7.16 13.66
CA ALA A 74 12.10 7.08 12.40
C ALA A 74 11.91 5.72 11.71
N ALA A 75 11.79 4.63 12.47
CA ALA A 75 11.45 3.31 11.92
C ALA A 75 10.07 3.29 11.26
N VAL A 76 9.06 3.87 11.89
CA VAL A 76 7.72 4.01 11.31
C VAL A 76 7.74 4.91 10.06
N VAL A 77 8.45 6.04 10.10
CA VAL A 77 8.60 6.93 8.93
C VAL A 77 9.25 6.20 7.76
N ARG A 78 10.35 5.48 7.98
CA ARG A 78 11.01 4.68 6.93
C ARG A 78 10.10 3.58 6.40
N ALA A 79 9.42 2.85 7.29
CA ALA A 79 8.50 1.80 6.89
C ALA A 79 7.38 2.34 5.99
N TRP A 80 6.81 3.50 6.34
CA TRP A 80 5.79 4.17 5.53
C TRP A 80 6.34 4.56 4.16
N GLN A 81 7.51 5.20 4.09
CA GLN A 81 8.14 5.61 2.84
C GLN A 81 8.44 4.42 1.92
N GLN A 82 9.03 3.36 2.47
CA GLN A 82 9.35 2.15 1.71
C GLN A 82 8.07 1.42 1.24
N THR A 83 6.98 1.44 2.03
CA THR A 83 5.69 0.91 1.60
C THR A 83 5.11 1.74 0.44
N ALA A 84 5.23 3.07 0.49
CA ALA A 84 4.84 3.97 -0.59
C ALA A 84 5.70 3.80 -1.86
N GLU A 85 6.94 3.33 -1.73
CA GLU A 85 7.82 2.97 -2.85
C GLU A 85 7.49 1.59 -3.43
N ASP A 86 7.09 0.64 -2.58
CA ASP A 86 6.68 -0.71 -2.98
C ASP A 86 5.31 -0.73 -3.68
N LEU A 87 4.40 0.17 -3.28
CA LEU A 87 3.00 0.23 -3.76
C LEU A 87 2.61 1.65 -4.21
N PRO A 88 3.35 2.28 -5.14
CA PRO A 88 3.16 3.69 -5.50
C PRO A 88 1.79 3.96 -6.14
N GLY A 89 1.28 3.04 -6.95
CA GLY A 89 -0.03 3.16 -7.58
C GLY A 89 -1.17 3.06 -6.58
N ILE A 90 -1.10 2.09 -5.67
CA ILE A 90 -2.07 1.95 -4.58
C ILE A 90 -2.10 3.20 -3.71
N ARG A 91 -0.92 3.73 -3.32
CA ARG A 91 -0.85 4.96 -2.52
C ARG A 91 -1.51 6.14 -3.24
N ALA A 92 -1.26 6.29 -4.55
CA ALA A 92 -1.88 7.34 -5.36
C ALA A 92 -3.41 7.21 -5.41
N ILE A 93 -3.95 6.00 -5.58
CA ILE A 93 -5.39 5.73 -5.57
C ILE A 93 -6.00 6.08 -4.20
N ILE A 94 -5.38 5.61 -3.11
CA ILE A 94 -5.85 5.91 -1.75
C ILE A 94 -5.83 7.43 -1.49
N ASP A 95 -4.78 8.13 -1.93
CA ASP A 95 -4.69 9.59 -1.80
C ASP A 95 -5.78 10.32 -2.59
N GLN A 96 -6.00 9.90 -3.85
CA GLN A 96 -7.02 10.49 -4.71
C GLN A 96 -8.42 10.33 -4.13
N HIS A 97 -8.80 9.11 -3.70
CA HIS A 97 -10.13 8.84 -3.16
C HIS A 97 -10.31 9.35 -1.72
N ARG A 98 -9.22 9.61 -0.98
CA ARG A 98 -9.29 10.32 0.31
C ARG A 98 -9.60 11.80 0.10
N ALA A 99 -9.03 12.42 -0.94
CA ALA A 99 -9.26 13.83 -1.26
C ALA A 99 -10.58 14.07 -2.02
N HIS A 100 -10.97 13.11 -2.87
CA HIS A 100 -12.11 13.21 -3.77
C HIS A 100 -12.92 11.89 -3.73
N PRO A 101 -13.63 11.60 -2.62
CA PRO A 101 -14.52 10.45 -2.57
C PRO A 101 -15.64 10.59 -3.61
N LEU A 102 -16.11 9.46 -4.14
CA LEU A 102 -17.17 9.46 -5.17
C LEU A 102 -18.56 9.72 -4.57
N ASP A 103 -18.77 9.33 -3.32
CA ASP A 103 -20.01 9.46 -2.57
C ASP A 103 -19.74 9.50 -1.06
N ASP A 104 -20.80 9.70 -0.27
CA ASP A 104 -20.73 9.81 1.19
C ASP A 104 -20.28 8.49 1.85
N ALA A 105 -20.68 7.34 1.30
CA ALA A 105 -20.29 6.03 1.82
C ALA A 105 -18.77 5.81 1.68
N MET A 106 -18.20 6.18 0.54
CA MET A 106 -16.77 6.17 0.32
C MET A 106 -16.06 7.19 1.22
N ALA A 107 -16.62 8.39 1.39
CA ALA A 107 -16.06 9.39 2.29
C ALA A 107 -15.95 8.87 3.74
N GLU A 108 -17.00 8.23 4.26
CA GLU A 108 -17.03 7.63 5.59
C GLU A 108 -16.01 6.49 5.73
N ALA A 109 -15.99 5.56 4.76
CA ALA A 109 -15.08 4.44 4.74
C ALA A 109 -13.61 4.90 4.68
N MET A 110 -13.31 5.88 3.82
CA MET A 110 -11.98 6.48 3.70
C MET A 110 -11.56 7.22 4.97
N GLY A 111 -12.48 7.95 5.61
CA GLY A 111 -12.24 8.60 6.89
C GLY A 111 -11.89 7.60 7.99
N THR A 112 -12.67 6.53 8.10
CA THR A 112 -12.43 5.46 9.08
C THR A 112 -11.10 4.74 8.84
N ALA A 113 -10.79 4.38 7.59
CA ALA A 113 -9.53 3.72 7.25
C ALA A 113 -8.32 4.62 7.50
N THR A 114 -8.43 5.92 7.18
CA THR A 114 -7.40 6.92 7.44
C THR A 114 -7.13 7.05 8.94
N ALA A 115 -8.17 7.17 9.76
CA ALA A 115 -8.02 7.26 11.20
C ALA A 115 -7.32 6.01 11.79
N LYS A 116 -7.68 4.82 11.30
CA LYS A 116 -7.03 3.56 11.70
C LYS A 116 -5.55 3.50 11.31
N GLU A 117 -5.20 3.93 10.10
CA GLU A 117 -3.80 4.05 9.67
C GLU A 117 -3.03 5.01 10.59
N HIS A 118 -3.59 6.18 10.88
CA HIS A 118 -2.94 7.16 11.76
C HIS A 118 -2.75 6.63 13.18
N THR A 119 -3.78 6.00 13.76
CA THR A 119 -3.64 5.37 15.08
C THR A 119 -2.55 4.30 15.07
N LEU A 120 -2.46 3.46 14.03
CA LEU A 120 -1.37 2.50 13.87
C LEU A 120 0.00 3.20 13.88
N LEU A 121 0.17 4.27 13.09
CA LEU A 121 1.44 5.00 13.03
C LEU A 121 1.83 5.58 14.39
N ALA A 122 0.88 6.19 15.12
CA ALA A 122 1.14 6.79 16.42
C ALA A 122 1.49 5.76 17.48
N VAL A 123 0.75 4.65 17.54
CA VAL A 123 0.98 3.56 18.50
C VAL A 123 2.33 2.90 18.23
N MET A 124 2.63 2.54 16.98
CA MET A 124 3.88 1.86 16.65
C MET A 124 5.11 2.75 16.77
N ALA A 125 4.94 4.08 16.68
CA ALA A 125 5.99 5.04 16.99
C ALA A 125 6.19 5.28 18.49
N GLY A 126 5.38 4.64 19.36
CA GLY A 126 5.41 4.86 20.81
C GLY A 126 4.94 6.26 21.22
N ARG A 127 4.17 6.94 20.36
CA ARG A 127 3.73 8.34 20.57
C ARG A 127 2.30 8.46 21.08
N ALA A 128 1.54 7.37 21.12
CA ALA A 128 0.20 7.30 21.68
C ALA A 128 -0.10 5.89 22.21
N GLY A 129 -1.03 5.80 23.17
CA GLY A 129 -1.63 4.53 23.58
C GLY A 129 -2.73 4.08 22.62
N THR A 130 -3.11 2.80 22.67
CA THR A 130 -4.15 2.23 21.79
C THR A 130 -5.55 2.81 22.02
N LEU A 131 -5.82 3.36 23.21
CA LEU A 131 -7.10 3.96 23.60
C LEU A 131 -7.07 5.50 23.58
N ASP A 132 -5.97 6.09 23.13
CA ASP A 132 -5.80 7.54 23.10
C ASP A 132 -6.64 8.16 21.98
N THR A 133 -7.57 9.05 22.34
CA THR A 133 -8.40 9.77 21.38
C THR A 133 -7.60 10.73 20.49
N GLY A 134 -6.39 11.12 20.92
CA GLY A 134 -5.45 11.94 20.15
C GLY A 134 -4.55 11.16 19.17
N ALA A 135 -4.59 9.83 19.18
CA ALA A 135 -3.65 9.00 18.40
C ALA A 135 -3.71 9.30 16.89
N ALA A 136 -4.89 9.55 16.34
CA ALA A 136 -5.04 9.86 14.92
C ALA A 136 -4.34 11.18 14.52
N ALA A 137 -4.41 12.23 15.36
CA ALA A 137 -3.75 13.50 15.06
C ALA A 137 -2.21 13.35 15.08
N VAL A 138 -1.68 12.60 16.05
CA VAL A 138 -0.24 12.28 16.13
C VAL A 138 0.20 11.48 14.91
N GLY A 139 -0.57 10.46 14.52
CA GLY A 139 -0.31 9.65 13.34
C GLY A 139 -0.32 10.45 12.04
N ALA A 140 -1.25 11.40 11.90
CA ALA A 140 -1.31 12.31 10.77
C ALA A 140 -0.04 13.17 10.66
N ALA A 141 0.52 13.63 11.78
CA ALA A 141 1.78 14.37 11.80
C ALA A 141 2.98 13.49 11.37
N ILE A 142 3.00 12.22 11.80
CA ILE A 142 4.01 11.24 11.39
C ILE A 142 3.93 10.97 9.89
N GLU A 143 2.71 10.72 9.36
CA GLU A 143 2.47 10.57 7.91
C GLU A 143 2.96 11.81 7.14
N GLY A 144 2.60 13.01 7.62
CA GLY A 144 3.02 14.28 7.02
C GLY A 144 4.55 14.41 6.94
N ARG A 145 5.27 14.03 8.01
CA ARG A 145 6.74 14.00 7.99
C ARG A 145 7.28 12.96 7.03
N ALA A 146 6.68 11.78 7.00
CA ALA A 146 7.09 10.72 6.07
C ALA A 146 6.95 11.18 4.62
N ARG A 147 5.86 11.89 4.29
CA ARG A 147 5.66 12.52 2.97
C ARG A 147 6.69 13.62 2.69
N ALA A 148 6.90 14.54 3.63
CA ALA A 148 7.80 15.69 3.43
C ALA A 148 9.28 15.29 3.27
N THR A 149 9.70 14.23 3.95
CA THR A 149 11.08 13.73 3.91
C THR A 149 11.29 12.62 2.89
N ARG A 150 10.21 12.14 2.25
CA ARG A 150 10.31 11.17 1.16
C ARG A 150 11.03 11.84 0.00
N ARG A 151 12.22 11.34 -0.33
CA ARG A 151 12.84 11.67 -1.60
C ARG A 151 11.98 11.03 -2.70
N PRO A 152 11.59 11.72 -3.77
CA PRO A 152 10.94 11.07 -4.90
C PRO A 152 11.90 10.01 -5.44
N GLY A 153 11.58 8.75 -5.14
CA GLY A 153 12.40 7.61 -5.51
C GLY A 153 12.44 7.48 -7.03
N ARG A 154 13.66 7.39 -7.59
CA ARG A 154 13.90 6.84 -8.93
C ARG A 154 13.07 5.58 -9.07
N SER A 155 12.29 5.47 -10.15
CA SER A 155 11.54 4.27 -10.50
C SER A 155 12.38 3.02 -10.21
N PRO A 156 11.83 2.01 -9.52
CA PRO A 156 12.55 0.76 -9.34
C PRO A 156 12.93 0.30 -10.74
N ARG A 157 14.24 0.21 -11.04
CA ARG A 157 14.68 -0.60 -12.16
C ARG A 157 14.11 -1.97 -11.86
N HIS A 158 13.17 -2.42 -12.68
CA HIS A 158 12.70 -3.78 -12.64
C HIS A 158 13.91 -4.63 -13.01
N LEU A 159 14.74 -4.96 -12.02
CA LEU A 159 15.72 -6.03 -12.12
C LEU A 159 14.83 -7.26 -12.20
N GLY A 160 14.42 -7.58 -13.44
CA GLY A 160 13.69 -8.79 -13.74
C GLY A 160 14.40 -9.91 -13.01
N ASN A 161 13.66 -10.63 -12.17
CA ASN A 161 14.20 -11.72 -11.38
C ASN A 161 14.98 -12.62 -12.37
N PRO A 162 16.31 -12.74 -12.27
CA PRO A 162 17.07 -13.46 -13.28
C PRO A 162 16.52 -14.87 -13.29
N ARG A 163 15.96 -15.26 -14.43
CA ARG A 163 15.31 -16.57 -14.56
C ARG A 163 16.40 -17.60 -14.32
N LEU A 164 16.03 -18.77 -13.81
CA LEU A 164 16.98 -19.85 -13.52
C LEU A 164 17.93 -20.12 -14.70
N LEU A 165 17.43 -19.95 -15.93
CA LEU A 165 18.18 -20.06 -17.18
C LEU A 165 19.28 -18.99 -17.34
N ASP A 166 19.06 -17.76 -16.86
CA ASP A 166 20.06 -16.69 -16.90
C ASP A 166 21.21 -16.97 -15.93
N ARG A 167 20.92 -17.61 -14.79
CA ARG A 167 21.94 -18.05 -13.82
C ARG A 167 22.76 -19.23 -14.37
N ILE A 168 22.11 -20.17 -15.05
CA ILE A 168 22.79 -21.31 -15.67
C ILE A 168 23.70 -20.84 -16.81
N ARG A 169 23.25 -19.89 -17.64
CA ARG A 169 24.11 -19.30 -18.68
C ARG A 169 25.33 -18.56 -18.12
N ALA A 170 25.16 -17.82 -17.03
CA ALA A 170 26.27 -17.10 -16.41
C ALA A 170 27.35 -18.04 -15.84
N VAL A 171 26.96 -19.22 -15.34
CA VAL A 171 27.90 -20.23 -14.83
C VAL A 171 28.63 -20.99 -15.94
N LEU A 172 28.01 -21.15 -17.12
CA LEU A 172 28.65 -21.83 -18.27
C LEU A 172 29.56 -20.91 -19.11
N ALA A 173 29.50 -19.59 -18.88
CA ALA A 173 30.34 -18.60 -19.57
C ALA A 173 31.58 -18.19 -18.75
N ALA A 174 31.79 -18.78 -17.56
CA ALA A 174 32.96 -18.63 -16.71
C ALA A 174 33.81 -19.91 -16.75
#